data_AF-A0A7J5BCW7-F1
#
_entry.id   AF-A0A7J5BCW7-F1
#
_cell.length_a   1.000
_cell.length_b   1.000
_cell.length_c   1.000
_cell.angle_alpha   90.00
_cell.angle_beta   90.00
_cell.angle_gamma   90.00
#
_symmetry.space_group_name_H-M   'P 1'
#
loop_
_entity.id
_entity.type
_entity.pdbx_description
1 polymer ?
#
loop_
_entity_poly.entity_id
_entity_poly.type
_entity_poly.pdbx_seq_one_letter_code
_entity_poly.pdbx_strand_id
1 'polypeptide(L)'
;MALTPEDVVNKRFQQTKFREGYDQDEVDDFLDEVVEELRRLTSENEQLRAENEELRAGAGAGAAPAPVAEPTPVVQEAAPVEPVAIAPAPAAVPEGGDETESSQSLLVLARRLHDEHVAEGTRKRDQLVAEAESRSSKLIQDAENESRRLQEESEARAQQIVTEAEQHAQKVVGDAETREREITTSLETAKSKLEERIEELRLFERDYRTNLRSYIESQLNDLNAANNEFDSAAGAQ
;
A
#
# COMPACT_ATOMS: atom_id res chain seq x y z
N MET A 1 22.17 16.21 -9.00
CA MET A 1 21.65 15.30 -10.03
C MET A 1 21.02 14.13 -9.27
N ALA A 2 19.70 14.19 -9.06
CA ALA A 2 18.99 13.17 -8.30
C ALA A 2 18.57 12.05 -9.25
N LEU A 3 18.68 10.80 -8.80
CA LEU A 3 18.15 9.64 -9.50
C LEU A 3 16.63 9.77 -9.56
N THR A 4 16.04 9.58 -10.74
CA THR A 4 14.58 9.49 -10.86
C THR A 4 14.13 8.05 -10.63
N PRO A 5 12.88 7.81 -10.21
CA PRO A 5 12.33 6.45 -10.11
C PRO A 5 12.45 5.66 -11.42
N GLU A 6 12.30 6.34 -12.55
CA GLU A 6 12.44 5.75 -13.89
C GLU A 6 13.90 5.35 -14.21
N ASP A 7 14.90 6.00 -13.62
CA ASP A 7 16.31 5.63 -13.81
C ASP A 7 16.67 4.32 -13.08
N VAL A 8 15.95 4.00 -11.99
CA VAL A 8 16.15 2.78 -11.20
C VAL A 8 15.53 1.59 -11.92
N VAL A 9 14.30 1.72 -12.42
CA VAL A 9 13.61 0.66 -13.20
C VAL A 9 14.36 0.31 -14.48
N ASN A 10 14.93 1.31 -15.16
CA ASN A 10 15.67 1.08 -16.41
C ASN A 10 17.12 0.62 -16.17
N LYS A 11 17.57 0.45 -14.92
CA LYS A 11 18.95 0.09 -14.61
C LYS A 11 19.21 -1.38 -14.92
N ARG A 12 20.22 -1.66 -15.75
CA ARG A 12 20.70 -3.01 -16.01
C ARG A 12 22.09 -3.23 -15.44
N PHE A 13 22.24 -4.25 -14.60
CA PHE A 13 23.51 -4.65 -14.03
C PHE A 13 24.24 -5.66 -14.92
N GLN A 14 25.57 -5.70 -14.85
CA GLN A 14 26.37 -6.68 -15.59
C GLN A 14 26.44 -7.99 -14.82
N GLN A 15 26.13 -9.11 -15.48
CA GLN A 15 26.18 -10.43 -14.85
C GLN A 15 27.63 -10.87 -14.60
N THR A 16 27.97 -11.19 -13.36
CA THR A 16 29.31 -11.66 -13.00
C THR A 16 29.40 -13.18 -13.17
N LYS A 17 30.32 -13.66 -14.03
CA LYS A 17 30.45 -15.09 -14.36
C LYS A 17 31.55 -15.83 -13.59
N PHE A 18 32.44 -15.09 -12.91
CA PHE A 18 33.66 -15.62 -12.29
C PHE A 18 33.85 -15.18 -10.83
N ARG A 19 32.84 -14.53 -10.23
CA ARG A 19 32.83 -14.09 -8.83
C ARG A 19 31.45 -14.35 -8.25
N GLU A 20 31.39 -14.53 -6.94
CA GLU A 20 30.12 -14.53 -6.21
C GLU A 20 29.45 -13.16 -6.43
N GLY A 21 28.25 -13.20 -6.99
CA GLY A 21 27.40 -12.04 -7.23
C GLY A 21 26.18 -12.09 -6.32
N TYR A 22 25.45 -10.98 -6.27
CA TYR A 22 24.14 -10.95 -5.64
C TYR A 22 23.15 -11.80 -6.44
N ASP A 23 22.17 -12.38 -5.76
CA ASP A 23 21.04 -13.05 -6.42
C ASP A 23 20.26 -12.01 -7.22
N GLN A 24 19.89 -12.36 -8.45
CA GLN A 24 19.18 -11.44 -9.33
C GLN A 24 17.77 -11.17 -8.81
N ASP A 25 17.08 -12.20 -8.33
CA ASP A 25 15.68 -12.07 -7.90
C ASP A 25 15.60 -11.21 -6.62
N GLU A 26 16.53 -11.39 -5.68
CA GLU A 26 16.62 -10.58 -4.45
C GLU A 26 16.97 -9.11 -4.74
N VAL A 27 17.82 -8.88 -5.74
CA VAL A 27 18.15 -7.52 -6.19
C VAL A 27 16.95 -6.87 -6.88
N ASP A 28 16.21 -7.61 -7.70
CA ASP A 28 15.03 -7.10 -8.39
C ASP A 28 13.92 -6.75 -7.38
N ASP A 29 13.66 -7.62 -6.38
CA ASP A 29 12.70 -7.36 -5.29
C ASP A 29 13.07 -6.10 -4.47
N PHE A 30 14.35 -5.92 -4.13
CA PHE A 30 14.81 -4.74 -3.40
C PHE A 30 14.69 -3.45 -4.23
N LEU A 31 14.92 -3.52 -5.55
CA LEU A 31 14.79 -2.36 -6.42
C LEU A 31 13.34 -1.90 -6.57
N ASP A 32 12.38 -2.83 -6.53
CA ASP A 32 10.95 -2.48 -6.52
C ASP A 32 10.58 -1.69 -5.25
N GLU A 33 11.03 -2.12 -4.08
CA GLU A 33 10.83 -1.40 -2.80
C GLU A 33 11.45 0.02 -2.85
N VAL A 34 12.67 0.14 -3.38
CA VAL A 34 13.36 1.42 -3.55
C VAL A 34 12.61 2.35 -4.50
N VAL A 35 12.02 1.84 -5.57
CA VAL A 35 11.22 2.64 -6.52
C VAL A 35 9.95 3.18 -5.87
N GLU A 36 9.27 2.36 -5.07
CA GLU A 36 8.08 2.79 -4.32
C GLU A 36 8.41 3.89 -3.31
N GLU A 37 9.48 3.72 -2.52
CA GLU A 37 9.92 4.76 -1.57
C GLU A 37 10.36 6.04 -2.28
N LEU A 38 11.07 5.94 -3.40
CA LEU A 38 11.53 7.11 -4.14
C LEU A 38 10.36 7.89 -4.76
N ARG A 39 9.31 7.19 -5.24
CA ARG A 39 8.06 7.81 -5.68
C ARG A 39 7.34 8.49 -4.52
N ARG A 40 7.26 7.83 -3.36
CA ARG A 40 6.66 8.40 -2.15
C ARG A 40 7.39 9.68 -1.72
N LEU A 41 8.72 9.62 -1.57
CA LEU A 41 9.54 10.75 -1.17
C LEU A 41 9.49 11.90 -2.16
N THR A 42 9.39 11.61 -3.46
CA THR A 42 9.25 12.65 -4.49
C THR A 42 7.90 13.34 -4.36
N SER A 43 6.81 12.58 -4.22
CA SER A 43 5.47 13.13 -4.01
C SER A 43 5.37 13.92 -2.70
N GLU A 44 5.95 13.41 -1.61
CA GLU A 44 6.00 14.10 -0.31
C GLU A 44 6.82 15.40 -0.41
N ASN A 45 7.95 15.40 -1.12
CA ASN A 45 8.72 16.63 -1.36
C ASN A 45 7.94 17.64 -2.19
N GLU A 46 7.19 17.19 -3.20
CA GLU A 46 6.32 18.05 -4.01
C GLU A 46 5.19 18.64 -3.17
N GLN A 47 4.53 17.82 -2.33
CA GLN A 47 3.49 18.26 -1.41
C GLN A 47 4.03 19.26 -0.38
N LEU A 48 5.16 18.96 0.27
CA LEU A 48 5.78 19.87 1.23
C LEU A 48 6.24 21.17 0.58
N ARG A 49 6.71 21.13 -0.68
CA ARG A 49 7.03 22.34 -1.43
C ARG A 49 5.79 23.17 -1.73
N ALA A 50 4.70 22.53 -2.18
CA ALA A 50 3.43 23.21 -2.41
C ALA A 50 2.86 23.82 -1.13
N GLU A 51 2.91 23.10 -0.01
CA GLU A 51 2.49 23.60 1.30
C GLU A 51 3.38 24.77 1.76
N ASN A 52 4.70 24.70 1.56
CA ASN A 52 5.60 25.81 1.85
C ASN A 52 5.33 27.02 0.95
N GLU A 53 4.98 26.81 -0.31
CA GLU A 53 4.59 27.87 -1.23
C GLU A 53 3.26 28.50 -0.83
N GLU A 54 2.28 27.71 -0.41
CA GLU A 54 0.99 28.19 0.11
C GLU A 54 1.16 28.93 1.44
N LEU A 55 1.95 28.41 2.37
CA LEU A 55 2.30 29.09 3.62
C LEU A 55 3.12 30.35 3.37
N ARG A 56 4.00 30.38 2.36
CA ARG A 56 4.71 31.60 1.94
C ARG A 56 3.82 32.60 1.21
N ALA A 57 2.80 32.14 0.49
CA ALA A 57 1.81 32.98 -0.16
C ALA A 57 0.80 33.54 0.86
N GLY A 58 0.41 32.76 1.87
CA GLY A 58 -0.41 33.15 3.01
C GLY A 58 0.34 34.04 4.02
N ALA A 59 1.62 33.76 4.24
CA ALA A 59 2.56 34.68 4.89
C ALA A 59 3.03 35.80 3.93
N GLY A 60 2.60 35.78 2.68
CA GLY A 60 2.92 36.73 1.61
C GLY A 60 2.16 38.05 1.68
N ALA A 61 1.61 38.39 2.86
CA ALA A 61 1.37 39.76 3.30
C ALA A 61 2.46 40.27 4.27
N GLY A 62 3.52 39.48 4.53
CA GLY A 62 4.63 39.85 5.39
C GLY A 62 5.84 38.93 5.23
N ALA A 63 6.83 39.41 4.48
CA ALA A 63 8.19 38.88 4.31
C ALA A 63 8.44 37.93 3.13
N ALA A 64 8.86 38.54 2.02
CA ALA A 64 9.67 37.87 1.00
C ALA A 64 11.02 37.39 1.60
N PRO A 65 11.56 36.23 1.14
CA PRO A 65 12.88 35.79 1.56
C PRO A 65 13.98 36.49 0.75
N ALA A 66 14.99 37.02 1.43
CA ALA A 66 16.22 37.50 0.82
C ALA A 66 17.10 36.32 0.35
N PRO A 67 17.72 36.40 -0.85
CA PRO A 67 18.85 35.56 -1.23
C PRO A 67 20.14 36.09 -0.58
N VAL A 68 21.06 35.20 -0.21
CA VAL A 68 22.41 35.59 0.25
C VAL A 68 23.28 35.95 -0.96
N ALA A 69 23.62 37.23 -1.12
CA ALA A 69 24.78 37.74 -1.86
C ALA A 69 25.15 39.16 -1.38
N GLU A 70 26.42 39.37 -1.00
CA GLU A 70 27.03 40.66 -0.59
C GLU A 70 27.24 41.63 -1.80
N PRO A 71 27.79 42.86 -1.63
CA PRO A 71 27.15 44.06 -1.11
C PRO A 71 27.27 45.28 -2.07
N THR A 72 26.27 46.14 -2.16
CA THR A 72 26.44 47.56 -2.58
C THR A 72 25.42 48.45 -1.87
N PRO A 73 25.85 49.61 -1.30
CA PRO A 73 24.96 50.45 -0.53
C PRO A 73 24.25 51.44 -1.47
N VAL A 74 22.93 51.41 -1.48
CA VAL A 74 22.13 52.52 -1.98
C VAL A 74 21.03 52.81 -0.97
N VAL A 75 21.11 54.02 -0.43
CA VAL A 75 20.15 54.66 0.47
C VAL A 75 18.83 54.86 -0.28
N GLN A 76 17.72 54.34 0.26
CA GLN A 76 16.37 54.89 0.04
C GLN A 76 15.41 54.27 1.08
N GLU A 77 15.26 54.92 2.24
CA GLU A 77 14.15 55.84 2.55
C GLU A 77 12.85 55.09 2.84
N ALA A 78 12.75 54.65 4.09
CA ALA A 78 11.51 54.19 4.71
C ALA A 78 10.56 55.39 4.86
N ALA A 79 9.46 55.36 4.11
CA ALA A 79 8.31 56.20 4.38
C ALA A 79 7.65 55.74 5.70
N PRO A 80 7.59 56.58 6.75
CA PRO A 80 6.88 56.27 7.97
C PRO A 80 5.38 56.42 7.75
N VAL A 81 4.60 55.40 8.12
CA VAL A 81 3.15 55.54 8.29
C VAL A 81 2.86 56.48 9.45
N GLU A 82 2.18 57.57 9.12
CA GLU A 82 1.73 58.62 10.02
C GLU A 82 0.80 58.06 11.11
N PRO A 83 1.04 58.36 12.41
CA PRO A 83 0.03 58.18 13.44
C PRO A 83 -0.99 59.31 13.32
N VAL A 84 -2.24 58.97 13.00
CA VAL A 84 -3.38 59.90 13.03
C VAL A 84 -3.53 60.46 14.44
N ALA A 85 -3.25 61.75 14.56
CA ALA A 85 -3.39 62.54 15.75
C ALA A 85 -4.87 62.63 16.19
N ILE A 86 -5.10 62.30 17.46
CA ILE A 86 -6.33 62.63 18.18
C ILE A 86 -6.34 64.15 18.37
N ALA A 87 -7.21 64.85 17.64
CA ALA A 87 -7.51 66.25 17.89
C ALA A 87 -8.52 66.36 19.06
N PRO A 88 -8.23 67.14 20.11
CA PRO A 88 -9.21 67.46 21.15
C PRO A 88 -10.14 68.56 20.62
N ALA A 89 -11.43 68.26 20.50
CA ALA A 89 -12.45 69.26 20.22
C ALA A 89 -12.71 70.12 21.47
N PRO A 90 -12.77 71.46 21.36
CA PRO A 90 -12.98 72.35 22.47
C PRO A 90 -14.43 72.32 22.95
N ALA A 91 -14.59 72.33 24.28
CA ALA A 91 -15.84 72.61 24.96
C ALA A 91 -16.33 74.02 24.60
N ALA A 92 -17.60 74.12 24.19
CA ALA A 92 -18.35 75.36 24.16
C ALA A 92 -19.79 75.07 24.60
N VAL A 93 -20.08 75.35 25.87
CA VAL A 93 -21.42 75.57 26.38
C VAL A 93 -21.91 76.95 25.95
N PRO A 94 -23.19 77.10 25.63
CA PRO A 94 -23.91 78.29 26.03
C PRO A 94 -25.14 77.91 26.88
N GLU A 95 -25.26 78.56 28.03
CA GLU A 95 -26.47 78.55 28.85
C GLU A 95 -27.54 79.46 28.23
N GLY A 96 -28.80 79.00 28.27
CA GLY A 96 -29.98 79.79 27.95
C GLY A 96 -31.20 79.22 28.68
N GLY A 97 -31.56 79.82 29.81
CA GLY A 97 -32.68 79.38 30.66
C GLY A 97 -34.03 79.53 29.97
N ASP A 98 -34.54 78.43 29.42
CA ASP A 98 -35.84 77.80 29.73
C ASP A 98 -35.87 76.35 29.13
N GLU A 99 -34.68 75.74 28.98
CA GLU A 99 -34.41 74.51 28.22
C GLU A 99 -34.07 73.31 29.12
N THR A 100 -34.15 73.46 30.45
CA THR A 100 -33.78 72.41 31.40
C THR A 100 -34.81 71.28 31.42
N GLU A 101 -36.10 71.58 31.30
CA GLU A 101 -37.16 70.57 31.19
C GLU A 101 -37.13 69.85 29.82
N SER A 102 -36.86 70.58 28.73
CA SER A 102 -36.75 70.00 27.38
C SER A 102 -35.49 69.14 27.22
N SER A 103 -34.35 69.57 27.77
CA SER A 103 -33.10 68.78 27.79
C SER A 103 -33.22 67.52 28.67
N GLN A 104 -33.90 67.62 29.81
CA GLN A 104 -34.22 66.44 30.63
C GLN A 104 -35.12 65.46 29.86
N SER A 105 -36.12 65.96 29.12
CA SER A 105 -36.97 65.10 28.29
C SER A 105 -36.20 64.43 27.13
N LEU A 106 -35.24 65.14 26.54
CA LEU A 106 -34.37 64.60 25.48
C LEU A 106 -33.43 63.52 26.02
N LEU A 107 -32.88 63.68 27.22
CA LEU A 107 -32.05 62.64 27.85
C LEU A 107 -32.85 61.38 28.18
N VAL A 108 -34.11 61.52 28.64
CA VAL A 108 -35.00 60.38 28.89
C VAL A 108 -35.33 59.66 27.58
N LEU A 109 -35.59 60.41 26.50
CA LEU A 109 -35.81 59.84 25.18
C LEU A 109 -34.57 59.13 24.63
N ALA A 110 -33.38 59.74 24.77
CA ALA A 110 -32.12 59.17 24.33
C ALA A 110 -31.77 57.88 25.08
N ARG A 111 -31.98 57.85 26.41
CA ARG A 111 -31.80 56.63 27.21
C ARG A 111 -32.78 55.54 26.80
N ARG A 112 -34.05 55.88 26.58
CA ARG A 112 -35.07 54.94 26.13
C ARG A 112 -34.74 54.34 24.76
N LEU A 113 -34.30 55.18 23.82
CA LEU A 113 -33.88 54.74 22.49
C LEU A 113 -32.63 53.84 22.56
N HIS A 114 -31.69 54.18 23.44
CA HIS A 114 -30.51 53.35 23.68
C HIS A 114 -30.89 51.98 24.26
N ASP A 115 -31.71 51.96 25.31
CA ASP A 115 -32.20 50.73 25.93
C ASP A 115 -32.96 49.87 24.92
N GLU A 116 -33.72 50.49 24.02
CA GLU A 116 -34.39 49.82 22.90
C GLU A 116 -33.40 49.20 21.90
N HIS A 117 -32.38 49.96 21.44
CA HIS A 117 -31.36 49.41 20.55
C HIS A 117 -30.49 48.32 21.20
N VAL A 118 -30.24 48.41 22.51
CA VAL A 118 -29.56 47.35 23.25
C VAL A 118 -30.45 46.10 23.32
N ALA A 119 -31.76 46.26 23.56
CA ALA A 119 -32.71 45.16 23.54
C ALA A 119 -32.85 44.53 22.14
N GLU A 120 -32.83 45.33 21.07
CA GLU A 120 -32.83 44.82 19.69
C GLU A 120 -31.52 44.10 19.34
N GLY A 121 -30.38 44.65 19.75
CA GLY A 121 -29.07 44.07 19.51
C GLY A 121 -28.87 42.75 20.25
N THR A 122 -29.32 42.65 21.50
CA THR A 122 -29.33 41.41 22.27
C THR A 122 -30.21 40.35 21.60
N ARG A 123 -31.45 40.69 21.21
CA ARG A 123 -32.33 39.77 20.48
C ARG A 123 -31.72 39.25 19.18
N LYS A 124 -31.13 40.13 18.36
CA LYS A 124 -30.47 39.73 17.10
C LYS A 124 -29.27 38.82 17.36
N ARG A 125 -28.47 39.13 18.37
CA ARG A 125 -27.34 38.30 18.78
C ARG A 125 -27.81 36.92 19.21
N ASP A 126 -28.81 36.85 20.09
CA ASP A 126 -29.32 35.58 20.62
C ASP A 126 -29.94 34.74 19.51
N GLN A 127 -30.62 35.36 18.53
CA GLN A 127 -31.11 34.69 17.32
C GLN A 127 -29.98 34.11 16.48
N LEU A 128 -28.93 34.89 16.21
CA LEU A 128 -27.77 34.43 15.44
C LEU A 128 -27.01 33.32 16.15
N VAL A 129 -26.88 33.39 17.48
CA VAL A 129 -26.25 32.35 18.29
C VAL A 129 -27.07 31.06 18.22
N ALA A 130 -28.39 31.14 18.43
CA ALA A 130 -29.26 29.97 18.35
C ALA A 130 -29.25 29.32 16.94
N GLU A 131 -29.21 30.13 15.89
CA GLU A 131 -29.09 29.63 14.52
C GLU A 131 -27.72 28.99 14.26
N ALA A 132 -26.63 29.62 14.72
CA ALA A 132 -25.29 29.07 14.59
C ALA A 132 -25.13 27.75 15.35
N GLU A 133 -25.64 27.66 16.58
CA GLU A 133 -25.67 26.42 17.38
C GLU A 133 -26.46 25.32 16.67
N SER A 134 -27.65 25.63 16.15
CA SER A 134 -28.47 24.68 15.40
C SER A 134 -27.78 24.18 14.13
N ARG A 135 -27.09 25.06 13.40
CA ARG A 135 -26.33 24.68 12.20
C ARG A 135 -25.11 23.83 12.57
N SER A 136 -24.38 24.20 13.63
CA SER A 136 -23.23 23.45 14.12
C SER A 136 -23.63 22.06 14.59
N SER A 137 -24.71 21.92 15.36
CA SER A 137 -25.18 20.61 15.82
C SER A 137 -25.59 19.70 14.67
N LYS A 138 -26.23 20.25 13.62
CA LYS A 138 -26.58 19.49 12.42
C LYS A 138 -25.34 19.04 11.65
N LEU A 139 -24.37 19.93 11.47
CA LEU A 139 -23.11 19.60 10.79
C LEU A 139 -22.37 18.47 11.52
N ILE A 140 -22.28 18.55 12.85
CA ILE A 140 -21.66 17.50 13.67
C ILE A 140 -22.42 16.19 13.51
N GLN A 141 -23.75 16.21 13.61
CA GLN A 141 -24.56 15.02 13.45
C GLN A 141 -24.42 14.38 12.05
N ASP A 142 -24.40 15.19 11.00
CA ASP A 142 -24.21 14.73 9.63
C ASP A 142 -22.82 14.12 9.43
N ALA A 143 -21.77 14.78 9.94
CA ALA A 143 -20.40 14.28 9.91
C ALA A 143 -20.23 12.97 10.70
N GLU A 144 -20.84 12.87 11.89
CA GLU A 144 -20.83 11.64 12.70
C GLU A 144 -21.56 10.49 12.00
N ASN A 145 -22.68 10.77 11.34
CA ASN A 145 -23.44 9.78 10.58
C ASN A 145 -22.66 9.29 9.34
N GLU A 146 -22.01 10.20 8.62
CA GLU A 146 -21.19 9.87 7.46
C GLU A 146 -19.94 9.06 7.87
N SER A 147 -19.25 9.48 8.93
CA SER A 147 -18.12 8.75 9.49
C SER A 147 -18.52 7.34 9.91
N ARG A 148 -19.66 7.18 10.59
CA ARG A 148 -20.17 5.86 10.98
C ARG A 148 -20.49 5.00 9.76
N ARG A 149 -21.12 5.55 8.73
CA ARG A 149 -21.42 4.81 7.49
C ARG A 149 -20.16 4.36 6.79
N LEU A 150 -19.16 5.22 6.67
CA LEU A 150 -17.88 4.88 6.07
C LEU A 150 -17.17 3.78 6.86
N GLN A 151 -17.23 3.86 8.20
CA GLN A 151 -16.68 2.82 9.06
C GLN A 151 -17.40 1.49 8.85
N GLU A 152 -18.73 1.46 8.90
CA GLU A 152 -19.54 0.25 8.66
C GLU A 152 -19.27 -0.35 7.26
N GLU A 153 -19.19 0.49 6.22
CA GLU A 153 -18.86 0.06 4.86
C GLU A 153 -17.43 -0.51 4.77
N SER A 154 -16.46 0.15 5.41
CA SER A 154 -15.07 -0.32 5.44
C SER A 154 -14.94 -1.65 6.19
N GLU A 155 -15.63 -1.81 7.31
CA GLU A 155 -15.67 -3.04 8.10
C GLU A 155 -16.35 -4.16 7.31
N ALA A 156 -17.46 -3.87 6.63
CA ALA A 156 -18.15 -4.85 5.78
C ALA A 156 -17.26 -5.30 4.60
N ARG A 157 -16.55 -4.36 3.95
CA ARG A 157 -15.59 -4.68 2.88
C ARG A 157 -14.41 -5.49 3.40
N ALA A 158 -13.86 -5.14 4.56
CA ALA A 158 -12.79 -5.90 5.18
C ALA A 158 -13.23 -7.33 5.50
N GLN A 159 -14.43 -7.50 6.07
CA GLN A 159 -14.99 -8.83 6.32
C GLN A 159 -15.20 -9.62 5.03
N GLN A 160 -15.71 -8.99 3.97
CA GLN A 160 -15.87 -9.65 2.66
C GLN A 160 -14.54 -10.15 2.12
N ILE A 161 -13.50 -9.31 2.12
CA ILE A 161 -12.16 -9.67 1.66
C ILE A 161 -11.60 -10.84 2.48
N VAL A 162 -11.76 -10.81 3.81
CA VAL A 162 -11.32 -11.92 4.68
C VAL A 162 -12.06 -13.21 4.32
N THR A 163 -13.39 -13.17 4.16
CA THR A 163 -14.14 -14.37 3.80
C THR A 163 -13.80 -14.91 2.41
N GLU A 164 -13.54 -14.03 1.44
CA GLU A 164 -13.11 -14.43 0.09
C GLU A 164 -11.71 -15.04 0.12
N ALA A 165 -10.79 -14.43 0.86
CA ALA A 165 -9.43 -14.96 1.06
C ALA A 165 -9.46 -16.32 1.76
N GLU A 166 -10.30 -16.50 2.79
CA GLU A 166 -10.49 -17.78 3.47
C GLU A 166 -11.05 -18.86 2.52
N GLN A 167 -12.06 -18.52 1.71
CA GLN A 167 -12.62 -19.45 0.72
C GLN A 167 -11.59 -19.79 -0.36
N HIS A 168 -10.80 -18.83 -0.81
CA HIS A 168 -9.73 -19.07 -1.77
C HIS A 168 -8.65 -19.98 -1.19
N ALA A 169 -8.21 -19.71 0.05
CA ALA A 169 -7.26 -20.55 0.76
C ALA A 169 -7.78 -21.98 0.92
N GLN A 170 -9.04 -22.16 1.31
CA GLN A 170 -9.67 -23.49 1.42
C GLN A 170 -9.72 -24.22 0.08
N LYS A 171 -10.02 -23.53 -1.02
CA LYS A 171 -9.99 -24.13 -2.38
C LYS A 171 -8.59 -24.56 -2.77
N VAL A 172 -7.58 -23.70 -2.58
CA VAL A 172 -6.18 -24.03 -2.90
C VAL A 172 -5.70 -25.23 -2.10
N VAL A 173 -6.03 -25.30 -0.81
CA VAL A 173 -5.69 -26.45 0.04
C VAL A 173 -6.43 -27.71 -0.44
N GLY A 174 -7.73 -27.63 -0.73
CA GLY A 174 -8.50 -28.77 -1.23
C GLY A 174 -8.00 -29.30 -2.59
N ASP A 175 -7.64 -28.40 -3.50
CA ASP A 175 -7.04 -28.75 -4.80
C ASP A 175 -5.66 -29.40 -4.61
N ALA A 176 -4.84 -28.88 -3.70
CA ALA A 176 -3.53 -29.45 -3.39
C ALA A 176 -3.66 -30.87 -2.80
N GLU A 177 -4.56 -31.07 -1.84
CA GLU A 177 -4.82 -32.40 -1.27
C GLU A 177 -5.35 -33.39 -2.32
N THR A 178 -6.20 -32.93 -3.24
CA THR A 178 -6.72 -33.78 -4.32
C THR A 178 -5.60 -34.22 -5.25
N ARG A 179 -4.74 -33.28 -5.67
CA ARG A 179 -3.55 -33.59 -6.48
C ARG A 179 -2.59 -34.53 -5.75
N GLU A 180 -2.38 -34.35 -4.45
CA GLU A 180 -1.53 -35.24 -3.65
C GLU A 180 -2.07 -36.67 -3.64
N ARG A 181 -3.37 -36.84 -3.43
CA ARG A 181 -4.03 -38.15 -3.46
C ARG A 181 -3.92 -38.80 -4.85
N GLU A 182 -4.13 -38.03 -5.91
CA GLU A 182 -4.00 -38.50 -7.29
C GLU A 182 -2.57 -38.93 -7.62
N ILE A 183 -1.57 -38.11 -7.26
CA ILE A 183 -0.16 -38.41 -7.47
C ILE A 183 0.21 -39.67 -6.69
N THR A 184 -0.17 -39.76 -5.41
CA THR A 184 0.11 -40.92 -4.57
C THR A 184 -0.50 -42.19 -5.15
N THR A 185 -1.77 -42.15 -5.55
CA THR A 185 -2.45 -43.28 -6.19
C THR A 185 -1.76 -43.66 -7.50
N SER A 186 -1.35 -42.69 -8.31
CA SER A 186 -0.63 -42.94 -9.57
C SER A 186 0.74 -43.57 -9.32
N LEU A 187 1.47 -43.13 -8.29
CA LEU A 187 2.76 -43.67 -7.90
C LEU A 187 2.62 -45.10 -7.35
N GLU A 188 1.59 -45.38 -6.56
CA GLU A 188 1.29 -46.73 -6.08
C GLU A 188 1.00 -47.69 -7.24
N THR A 189 0.19 -47.27 -8.21
CA THR A 189 -0.09 -48.10 -9.40
C THR A 189 1.11 -48.28 -10.31
N ALA A 190 1.97 -47.26 -10.46
CA ALA A 190 3.21 -47.38 -11.21
C ALA A 190 4.19 -48.32 -10.50
N LYS A 191 4.30 -48.21 -9.18
CA LYS A 191 5.12 -49.10 -8.35
C LYS A 191 4.65 -50.55 -8.47
N SER A 192 3.35 -50.82 -8.34
CA SER A 192 2.83 -52.20 -8.42
C SER A 192 3.11 -52.83 -9.79
N LYS A 193 2.97 -52.06 -10.88
CA LYS A 193 3.31 -52.51 -12.25
C LYS A 193 4.80 -52.81 -12.41
N LEU A 194 5.67 -51.99 -11.84
CA LEU A 194 7.11 -52.22 -11.86
C LEU A 194 7.48 -53.46 -11.04
N GLU A 195 6.84 -53.67 -9.88
CA GLU A 195 7.02 -54.86 -9.05
C GLU A 195 6.58 -56.13 -9.78
N GLU A 196 5.42 -56.11 -10.43
CA GLU A 196 4.94 -57.21 -11.29
C GLU A 196 5.94 -57.50 -12.41
N ARG A 197 6.42 -56.47 -13.11
CA ARG A 197 7.41 -56.65 -14.18
C ARG A 197 8.75 -57.21 -13.69
N ILE A 198 9.17 -56.83 -12.48
CA ILE A 198 10.37 -57.39 -11.85
C ILE A 198 10.18 -58.88 -11.56
N GLU A 199 9.01 -59.29 -11.05
CA GLU A 199 8.70 -60.70 -10.81
C GLU A 199 8.65 -61.50 -12.12
N GLU A 200 8.00 -60.97 -13.16
CA GLU A 200 7.98 -61.58 -14.50
C GLU A 200 9.41 -61.81 -15.03
N LEU A 201 10.29 -60.80 -14.92
CA LEU A 201 11.67 -60.91 -15.37
C LEU A 201 12.47 -61.92 -14.57
N ARG A 202 12.24 -62.03 -13.26
CA ARG A 202 12.88 -63.06 -12.41
C ARG A 202 12.45 -64.46 -12.79
N LEU A 203 11.15 -64.67 -13.06
CA LEU A 203 10.64 -65.96 -13.53
C LEU A 203 11.20 -66.29 -14.90
N PHE A 204 11.20 -65.33 -15.83
CA PHE A 204 11.78 -65.48 -17.16
C PHE A 204 13.26 -65.87 -17.08
N GLU A 205 14.06 -65.20 -16.23
CA GLU A 205 15.47 -65.54 -16.06
C GLU A 205 15.65 -66.97 -15.53
N ARG A 206 14.86 -67.36 -14.52
CA ARG A 206 14.92 -68.71 -13.95
C ARG A 206 14.61 -69.77 -14.99
N ASP A 207 13.53 -69.58 -15.75
CA ASP A 207 13.07 -70.53 -16.75
C ASP A 207 14.04 -70.56 -17.95
N TYR A 208 14.56 -69.40 -18.37
CA TYR A 208 15.61 -69.30 -19.39
C TYR A 208 16.88 -70.05 -18.99
N ARG A 209 17.38 -69.85 -17.76
CA ARG A 209 18.55 -70.58 -17.25
C ARG A 209 18.32 -72.09 -17.20
N THR A 210 17.11 -72.51 -16.83
CA THR A 210 16.74 -73.94 -16.79
C THR A 210 16.70 -74.55 -18.19
N ASN A 211 16.07 -73.86 -19.14
CA ASN A 211 16.00 -74.29 -20.54
C ASN A 211 17.38 -74.31 -21.19
N LEU A 212 18.22 -73.29 -20.94
CA LEU A 212 19.59 -73.23 -21.45
C LEU A 212 20.43 -74.38 -20.89
N ARG A 213 20.33 -74.67 -19.58
CA ARG A 213 21.00 -75.82 -18.97
C ARG A 213 20.56 -77.12 -19.64
N SER A 214 19.25 -77.36 -19.76
CA SER A 214 18.72 -78.57 -20.39
C SER A 214 19.15 -78.70 -21.85
N TYR A 215 19.21 -77.60 -22.60
CA TYR A 215 19.69 -77.59 -23.99
C TYR A 215 21.16 -77.97 -24.09
N ILE A 216 22.02 -77.38 -23.25
CA ILE A 216 23.46 -77.70 -23.21
C ILE A 216 23.67 -79.15 -22.79
N GLU A 217 22.93 -79.65 -21.79
CA GLU A 217 22.98 -81.06 -21.35
C GLU A 217 22.56 -82.02 -22.48
N SER A 218 21.51 -81.69 -23.24
CA SER A 218 21.09 -82.46 -24.42
C SER A 218 22.20 -82.50 -25.48
N GLN A 219 22.78 -81.35 -25.84
CA GLN A 219 23.86 -81.29 -26.83
C GLN A 219 25.11 -82.07 -26.38
N LEU A 220 25.44 -82.03 -25.09
CA LEU A 220 26.53 -82.83 -24.53
C LEU A 220 26.25 -84.34 -24.60
N ASN A 221 25.02 -84.75 -24.29
CA ASN A 221 24.62 -86.15 -24.39
C ASN A 221 24.66 -86.66 -25.84
N ASP A 222 24.18 -85.87 -26.80
CA ASP A 222 24.22 -86.21 -28.23
C ASP A 222 25.67 -86.36 -28.72
N LEU A 223 26.58 -85.46 -28.30
CA LEU A 223 28.01 -85.57 -28.61
C LEU A 223 28.64 -86.81 -27.98
N ASN A 224 28.32 -87.13 -26.72
CA ASN A 224 28.82 -88.34 -26.05
C ASN A 224 28.29 -89.63 -26.72
N ALA A 225 27.03 -89.64 -27.16
CA ALA A 225 26.45 -90.75 -27.90
C ALA A 225 27.15 -90.96 -29.24
N ALA A 226 27.36 -89.88 -30.01
CA ALA A 226 28.11 -89.92 -31.26
C ALA A 226 29.56 -90.42 -31.05
N ASN A 227 30.22 -90.00 -29.97
CA ASN A 227 31.58 -90.44 -29.66
C ASN A 227 31.64 -91.95 -29.32
N ASN A 228 30.67 -92.45 -28.57
CA ASN A 228 30.57 -93.89 -28.25
C ASN A 228 30.25 -94.75 -29.49
N GLU A 229 29.45 -94.26 -30.43
CA GLU A 229 29.23 -94.93 -31.72
C GLU A 229 30.54 -95.01 -32.53
N PHE A 230 31.34 -93.95 -32.54
CA PHE A 230 32.66 -93.95 -33.18
C PHE A 230 33.63 -94.96 -32.55
N ASP A 231 33.73 -95.01 -31.22
CA ASP A 231 34.63 -95.95 -30.52
C ASP A 231 34.19 -97.41 -30.68
N SER A 232 32.88 -97.69 -30.67
CA SER A 232 32.36 -99.06 -30.91
C SER A 232 32.59 -99.54 -32.34
N ALA A 233 32.57 -98.64 -33.33
CA ALA A 233 32.92 -98.95 -34.71
C ALA A 233 34.43 -99.20 -34.90
N ALA A 234 35.30 -98.55 -34.11
CA ALA A 234 36.74 -98.73 -34.16
C ALA A 234 37.23 -100.02 -33.45
N GLY A 235 36.50 -100.50 -32.44
CA GLY A 235 36.84 -101.74 -31.69
C GLY A 235 36.39 -103.05 -32.33
N ALA A 236 35.63 -103.01 -33.44
CA ALA A 236 35.06 -104.19 -34.10
C ALA A 236 35.84 -104.68 -35.34
N GLN A 237 37.10 -104.24 -35.52
CA GLN A 237 38.00 -104.71 -36.58
C GLN A 237 39.12 -105.61 -36.06
#